data_AF-A0A363SY77-F1
#
_entry.id   AF-A0A363SY77-F1
#
_cell.length_a   1.000
_cell.length_b   1.000
_cell.length_c   1.000
_cell.angle_alpha   90.00
_cell.angle_beta   90.00
_cell.angle_gamma   90.00
#
_symmetry.space_group_name_H-M   'P 1'
#
loop_
_entity.id
_entity.type
_entity.pdbx_description
1 polymer ?
#
loop_
_entity_poly.entity_id
_entity_poly.type
_entity_poly.pdbx_seq_one_letter_code
_entity_poly.pdbx_strand_id
1 'polypeptide(L)' 'MNKVISFLTGAILGGLVGATIAILMAPSSGIELRGQIQERSIELRDEIKSVAQERRAELERELESLRAPSRKQQG' A
#
# COMPACT_ATOMS: atom_id res chain seq x y z
N MET A 1 -15.30 -33.07 -40.01
CA MET A 1 -14.06 -32.86 -39.22
C MET A 1 -13.35 -31.53 -39.53
N ASN A 2 -13.21 -31.12 -40.79
CA ASN A 2 -12.37 -29.97 -41.17
C ASN A 2 -12.80 -28.61 -40.57
N LYS A 3 -14.10 -28.39 -40.34
CA LYS A 3 -14.61 -27.16 -39.70
C LYS A 3 -14.14 -27.03 -38.24
N VAL A 4 -14.09 -28.14 -37.51
CA VAL A 4 -13.62 -28.16 -36.12
C VAL A 4 -12.13 -27.87 -36.07
N ILE A 5 -11.36 -28.42 -37.00
CA ILE A 5 -9.91 -28.16 -37.12
C ILE A 5 -9.68 -26.67 -37.42
N SER A 6 -10.38 -26.11 -38.40
CA SER A 6 -10.27 -24.67 -38.73
C SER A 6 -10.64 -23.76 -37.56
N PHE A 7 -11.66 -24.12 -36.77
CA PHE A 7 -12.03 -23.38 -35.57
C PHE A 7 -10.93 -23.44 -34.50
N LEU A 8 -10.39 -24.63 -34.23
CA LEU A 8 -9.31 -24.80 -33.25
C LEU A 8 -8.06 -24.03 -33.65
N THR A 9 -7.69 -24.03 -34.93
CA THR A 9 -6.57 -23.22 -35.43
C THR A 9 -6.81 -21.74 -35.21
N GLY A 10 -8.02 -21.24 -35.49
CA GLY A 10 -8.39 -19.85 -35.22
C GLY A 10 -8.37 -19.50 -33.73
N ALA A 11 -8.86 -20.40 -32.87
CA ALA A 11 -8.87 -20.21 -31.42
C ALA A 11 -7.44 -20.17 -30.84
N ILE A 12 -6.53 -21.00 -31.34
CA ILE A 12 -5.12 -20.99 -30.90
C ILE A 12 -4.43 -19.70 -31.34
N LEU A 13 -4.61 -19.27 -32.60
CA LEU A 13 -4.04 -18.03 -33.11
C LEU A 13 -4.59 -16.81 -32.36
N GLY A 14 -5.91 -16.74 -32.18
CA GLY A 14 -6.55 -15.67 -31.42
C GLY A 14 -6.14 -15.68 -29.95
N GLY A 15 -6.02 -16.85 -29.34
CA GLY A 15 -5.56 -17.01 -27.96
C GLY A 15 -4.12 -16.57 -27.76
N LEU A 16 -3.21 -16.88 -28.70
CA LEU A 16 -1.83 -16.40 -28.67
C LEU A 16 -1.76 -14.87 -28.76
N VAL A 17 -2.46 -14.27 -29.72
CA VAL A 17 -2.49 -12.81 -29.88
C VAL A 17 -3.12 -12.13 -28.66
N GLY A 18 -4.21 -12.70 -28.11
CA GLY A 18 -4.84 -12.19 -26.90
C GLY A 18 -3.93 -12.28 -25.68
N ALA A 19 -3.21 -13.40 -25.51
CA ALA A 19 -2.29 -13.62 -24.41
C ALA A 19 -1.09 -12.67 -24.46
N THR A 20 -0.51 -12.41 -25.63
CA THR A 20 0.60 -11.47 -25.76
C THR A 20 0.17 -10.04 -25.42
N ILE A 21 -1.01 -9.61 -25.89
CA ILE A 21 -1.57 -8.31 -25.53
C ILE A 21 -1.82 -8.23 -24.02
N ALA A 22 -2.41 -9.27 -23.41
CA ALA A 22 -2.67 -9.30 -21.97
C ALA A 22 -1.39 -9.19 -21.13
N ILE A 23 -0.29 -9.84 -21.57
CA ILE A 23 1.01 -9.75 -20.90
C ILE A 23 1.63 -8.35 -21.06
N LEU A 24 1.57 -7.77 -22.28
CA LEU A 24 2.08 -6.42 -22.55
C LEU A 24 1.29 -5.33 -21.82
N MET A 25 -0.01 -5.56 -21.62
CA MET A 25 -0.90 -4.62 -20.96
C MET A 25 -1.10 -4.92 -19.48
N ALA A 26 -0.46 -5.97 -18.95
CA ALA A 26 -0.42 -6.21 -17.52
C ALA A 26 0.28 -5.02 -16.85
N PRO A 27 -0.37 -4.32 -15.91
CA PRO A 27 0.09 -3.02 -15.42
C PRO A 27 1.47 -3.06 -14.76
N SER A 28 1.84 -4.20 -14.16
CA SER A 28 3.12 -4.41 -13.50
C SER A 28 3.33 -5.89 -13.22
N SER A 29 4.58 -6.34 -13.14
CA SER A 29 4.87 -7.71 -12.72
C SER A 29 4.47 -7.95 -11.26
N GLY A 30 4.07 -9.17 -10.90
CA GLY A 30 3.72 -9.49 -9.51
C GLY A 30 4.86 -9.27 -8.51
N ILE A 31 6.12 -9.38 -8.97
CA ILE A 31 7.32 -9.11 -8.15
C ILE A 31 7.41 -7.62 -7.84
N GLU A 32 7.24 -6.78 -8.85
CA GLU A 32 7.29 -5.33 -8.72
C GLU A 32 6.16 -4.80 -7.84
N LEU A 33 4.93 -5.31 -8.00
CA LEU A 33 3.80 -4.95 -7.15
C LEU A 33 4.05 -5.31 -5.67
N ARG A 34 4.62 -6.49 -5.40
CA ARG A 34 5.00 -6.88 -4.04
C ARG A 34 6.07 -5.96 -3.46
N GLY A 35 7.05 -5.57 -4.26
CA GLY A 35 8.07 -4.59 -3.88
C GLY A 35 7.46 -3.25 -3.51
N GLN A 36 6.59 -2.70 -4.36
CA GLN A 36 5.88 -1.44 -4.10
C GLN A 36 5.03 -1.50 -2.83
N ILE A 37 4.29 -2.59 -2.61
CA ILE A 37 3.48 -2.78 -1.39
C ILE A 37 4.38 -2.79 -0.15
N GLN A 38 5.51 -3.50 -0.20
CA GLN A 38 6.43 -3.58 0.92
C GLN A 38 7.02 -2.21 1.27
N GLU A 39 7.49 -1.47 0.27
CA GLU A 39 8.04 -0.13 0.44
C GLU A 39 7.00 0.84 1.04
N ARG A 40 5.80 0.89 0.44
CA ARG A 40 4.69 1.71 0.95
C ARG A 40 4.29 1.35 2.37
N SER A 41 4.34 0.06 2.73
CA SER A 41 4.01 -0.39 4.09
C SER A 41 5.05 0.07 5.11
N ILE A 42 6.32 0.11 4.73
CA ILE A 42 7.41 0.60 5.58
C ILE A 42 7.27 2.11 5.77
N GLU A 43 7.10 2.87 4.68
CA GLU A 43 6.87 4.32 4.72
C GLU A 43 5.71 4.67 5.64
N LEU A 44 4.56 4.04 5.43
CA LEU A 44 3.35 4.28 6.23
C LEU A 44 3.57 3.96 7.71
N ARG A 45 4.25 2.85 8.02
CA ARG A 45 4.56 2.47 9.40
C ARG A 45 5.45 3.50 10.08
N ASP A 46 6.44 4.03 9.38
CA ASP A 46 7.38 4.99 9.95
C ASP A 46 6.73 6.37 10.11
N GLU A 47 5.86 6.78 9.19
CA GLU A 47 5.01 7.97 9.33
C GLU A 47 4.11 7.86 10.57
N ILE A 48 3.41 6.73 10.74
CA ILE A 48 2.54 6.50 11.92
C ILE A 48 3.35 6.58 13.21
N LYS A 49 4.55 6.00 13.26
CA LYS A 49 5.40 6.08 14.45
C LYS A 49 5.82 7.52 14.74
N SER A 50 6.21 8.27 13.72
CA SER A 50 6.63 9.67 13.87
C SER A 50 5.51 10.51 14.45
N VAL A 51 4.30 10.41 13.88
CA VAL A 51 3.11 11.11 14.39
C VAL A 51 2.79 10.66 15.81
N ALA A 52 2.82 9.35 16.09
CA ALA A 52 2.56 8.84 17.44
C ALA A 52 3.58 9.35 18.48
N GLN A 53 4.85 9.48 18.11
CA GLN A 53 5.89 10.03 18.98
C GLN A 53 5.67 11.52 19.24
N GLU A 54 5.35 12.29 18.21
CA GLU A 54 5.05 13.72 18.35
C GLU A 54 3.85 13.97 19.26
N ARG A 55 2.75 13.21 19.04
CA ARG A 55 1.54 13.32 19.88
C ARG A 55 1.78 12.88 21.33
N ARG A 56 2.64 11.89 21.56
CA ARG A 56 3.06 11.51 22.91
C ARG A 56 3.82 12.65 23.59
N ALA A 57 4.79 13.24 22.91
CA ALA A 57 5.57 14.36 23.45
C ALA A 57 4.69 15.58 23.76
N GLU A 58 3.68 15.85 22.94
CA GLU A 58 2.69 16.91 23.18
C GLU A 58 1.85 16.63 24.45
N LEU A 59 1.30 15.42 24.58
CA LEU A 59 0.52 15.02 25.76
C LEU A 59 1.34 15.02 27.05
N GLU A 60 2.62 14.63 26.99
CA GLU A 60 3.53 14.69 28.14
C GLU A 60 3.74 16.13 28.62
N ARG A 61 3.95 17.08 27.70
CA ARG A 61 4.06 18.51 28.03
C ARG A 61 2.78 19.06 28.63
N GLU A 62 1.62 18.68 28.08
CA GLU A 62 0.33 19.10 28.61
C GLU A 62 0.13 18.57 30.04
N LEU A 63 0.41 17.29 30.29
CA LEU A 63 0.38 16.70 31.63
C LEU A 63 1.34 17.39 32.61
N GLU A 64 2.54 17.76 32.17
CA GLU A 64 3.48 18.51 32.99
C GLU A 64 2.95 19.90 33.34
N SER A 65 2.32 20.60 32.39
CA SER A 65 1.70 21.91 32.65
C SER A 65 0.54 21.83 33.66
N LEU A 66 -0.24 20.75 33.63
CA LEU A 66 -1.34 20.50 34.57
C LEU A 66 -0.85 20.03 35.94
N ARG A 67 0.31 19.35 36.00
CA ARG A 67 0.96 18.91 37.25
C ARG A 67 1.80 20.01 37.89
N ALA A 68 2.29 20.98 37.12
CA ALA A 68 2.90 22.18 37.64
C ALA A 68 1.89 22.91 38.56
N PRO A 69 2.32 23.37 39.73
CA PRO A 69 1.47 23.42 40.90
C PRO A 69 0.31 24.41 40.75
N SER A 70 -0.91 23.88 40.65
CA SER A 70 -2.16 24.48 41.15
C SER A 70 -2.14 24.75 42.68
N ARG A 71 -0.95 24.92 43.30
CA ARG A 71 -0.73 25.16 44.74
C ARG A 71 -0.66 26.65 45.09
N LYS A 72 -0.66 27.58 44.13
CA LYS A 72 -0.45 29.03 44.41
C LYS A 72 -1.62 29.96 44.07
N GLN A 73 -2.87 29.51 44.15
CA GLN A 73 -4.04 30.42 44.12
C GLN A 73 -5.19 29.99 45.06
N GLN A 74 -4.87 29.54 46.27
CA GLN A 74 -5.79 29.61 47.40
C GLN A 74 -5.08 30.30 48.55
N GLY A 75 -5.11 31.63 48.50
CA GLY A 75 -4.69 32.56 49.55
C GLY A 75 -5.68 33.71 49.56
#